data_AF-A0AAJ0BW61-F1
#
_entry.id   AF-A0AAJ0BW61-F1
#
_cell.length_a   1.000
_cell.length_b   1.000
_cell.length_c   1.000
_cell.angle_alpha   90.00
_cell.angle_beta   90.00
_cell.angle_gamma   90.00
#
_symmetry.space_group_name_H-M   'P 1'
#
loop_
_entity.id
_entity.type
_entity.pdbx_description
1 polymer ?
#
loop_
_entity_poly.entity_id
_entity_poly.type
_entity_poly.pdbx_seq_one_letter_code
_entity_poly.pdbx_strand_id
1 'polypeptide(L)'
;MASPSSSAANAPQAPARASVLTGLPFEILAEILSDYELDQSDRKELRLTCRVLEGIATPLVFRRVPLSKLISDRDAFLKIASRPHLAEHVREIVWYELAPDEGSSFFDRLGRLGSFTLEEGDYIDNLVPEMESRASNLFWLPLVLWLPSVPTDDGDASREESEIKLAEAISGFSEAFVSALDSMPKLRTFISQEMPQDRVLCDDGYPITAGTLQALGNGSIRRDGLFHFLFPAMARPGSTVTSLYWSDHNIFESILTLQDLVSASASPRLDCLTSIDLCLDWSKIPDRPSTAAKYTLSLGSDLISTFSKWLHSAKSLQHLRLCHEHTVIRNYGIGKALLVVEGSVPWENLQTLALANMEVHRASFLQFVREHAHTLRRLSLKACETRWETVEAMGAIPRLKLDSLQLEEDDDDQGVRKIVSESSLLRFVNKETDRRPWEDLHRSDSRTPRYVVTRKYVAPGWEYAHRTYYPGGPPNFVESTASSVDSEDTQHLEAPNWCCGRLARRGEAFEIYYWPVPQGTPGSFPTENWKFIHRSGLVSYGTEPLEDFEDWDREEGDVAEAVPFGAMFSEFVKARAQDNERHDFSIGQFFGASWDLNPAQLVLPDGAVLYSRADDPFDFDEEEGSSMYGYLPDSGEDL
;
A
#
# COMPACT_ATOMS: atom_id res chain seq x y z
N MET A 1 58.23 -36.92 58.88
CA MET A 1 56.96 -37.68 58.93
C MET A 1 55.82 -36.70 58.69
N ALA A 2 54.83 -37.12 57.90
CA ALA A 2 53.61 -36.42 57.46
C ALA A 2 53.75 -35.42 56.29
N SER A 3 53.46 -35.94 55.09
CA SER A 3 53.05 -35.21 53.88
C SER A 3 51.65 -34.62 54.05
N PRO A 4 51.32 -33.58 53.26
CA PRO A 4 50.04 -33.57 52.53
C PRO A 4 50.30 -33.18 51.05
N SER A 5 50.16 -34.11 50.10
CA SER A 5 48.92 -34.45 49.39
C SER A 5 48.31 -33.27 48.62
N SER A 6 48.78 -33.19 47.37
CA SER A 6 48.16 -32.55 46.21
C SER A 6 46.68 -32.90 46.09
N SER A 7 45.83 -31.88 46.04
CA SER A 7 44.46 -31.95 45.52
C SER A 7 44.13 -30.59 44.89
N ALA A 8 44.67 -30.36 43.69
CA ALA A 8 44.17 -29.33 42.81
C ALA A 8 42.85 -29.84 42.22
N ALA A 9 41.74 -29.39 42.78
CA ALA A 9 40.42 -29.58 42.22
C ALA A 9 40.36 -28.86 40.87
N ASN A 10 40.39 -29.64 39.78
CA ASN A 10 39.96 -29.20 38.46
C ASN A 10 38.48 -28.79 38.55
N ALA A 11 38.24 -27.48 38.66
CA ALA A 11 36.95 -26.94 38.29
C ALA A 11 36.76 -27.21 36.78
N PRO A 12 35.65 -27.83 36.35
CA PRO A 12 35.36 -27.94 34.93
C PRO A 12 35.17 -26.52 34.39
N GLN A 13 36.14 -26.02 33.62
CA GLN A 13 35.88 -24.93 32.69
C GLN A 13 34.79 -25.42 31.75
N ALA A 14 33.57 -24.95 31.97
CA ALA A 14 32.52 -25.07 30.99
C ALA A 14 33.11 -24.51 29.68
N PRO A 15 33.14 -25.28 28.57
CA PRO A 15 33.57 -24.73 27.31
C PRO A 15 32.61 -23.58 27.02
N ALA A 16 33.17 -22.36 26.93
CA ALA A 16 32.43 -21.24 26.41
C ALA A 16 31.91 -21.69 25.04
N ARG A 17 30.62 -22.00 24.96
CA ARG A 17 29.92 -22.21 23.69
C ARG A 17 29.98 -20.84 23.02
N ALA A 18 31.08 -20.57 22.33
CA ALA A 18 31.18 -19.45 21.41
C ALA A 18 29.94 -19.57 20.54
N SER A 19 29.08 -18.55 20.56
CA SER A 19 27.84 -18.62 19.81
C SER A 19 28.23 -18.89 18.36
N VAL A 20 27.59 -19.88 17.73
CA VAL A 20 27.88 -20.29 16.35
C VAL A 20 27.89 -19.08 15.42
N LEU A 21 27.05 -18.08 15.72
CA LEU A 21 26.96 -16.80 15.04
C LEU A 21 28.27 -15.99 15.07
N THR A 22 28.95 -15.89 16.21
CA THR A 22 30.22 -15.14 16.31
C THR A 22 31.40 -15.79 15.57
N GLY A 23 31.25 -17.06 15.15
CA GLY A 23 32.23 -17.77 14.34
C GLY A 23 32.04 -17.62 12.83
N LEU A 24 30.94 -17.01 12.37
CA LEU A 24 30.66 -16.82 10.95
C LEU A 24 31.48 -15.66 10.36
N PRO A 25 31.85 -15.71 9.07
CA PRO A 25 32.45 -14.58 8.37
C PRO A 25 31.55 -13.34 8.37
N PHE A 26 32.16 -12.16 8.32
CA PHE A 26 31.45 -10.88 8.33
C PHE A 26 30.41 -10.79 7.21
N GLU A 27 30.75 -11.27 6.01
CA GLU A 27 29.90 -11.22 4.82
C GLU A 27 28.61 -12.02 5.02
N ILE A 28 28.72 -13.21 5.61
CA ILE A 28 27.57 -14.09 5.88
C ILE A 28 26.67 -13.47 6.95
N LEU A 29 27.26 -12.90 8.01
CA LEU A 29 26.49 -12.20 9.03
C LEU A 29 25.81 -10.94 8.48
N ALA A 30 26.48 -10.21 7.59
CA ALA A 30 25.91 -9.04 6.95
C ALA A 30 24.75 -9.43 6.02
N GLU A 31 24.85 -10.54 5.31
CA GLU A 31 23.78 -11.09 4.46
C GLU A 31 22.58 -11.54 5.30
N ILE A 32 22.80 -12.32 6.36
CA ILE A 32 21.74 -12.74 7.30
C ILE A 32 21.05 -11.51 7.91
N LEU A 33 21.82 -10.54 8.41
CA LEU A 33 21.24 -9.33 9.02
C LEU A 33 20.57 -8.40 7.99
N SER A 34 20.92 -8.52 6.71
CA SER A 34 20.28 -7.78 5.61
C SER A 34 19.05 -8.50 5.07
N ASP A 35 18.78 -9.73 5.51
CA ASP A 35 17.62 -10.50 5.13
C ASP A 35 16.34 -9.74 5.47
N TYR A 36 15.35 -9.83 4.58
CA TYR A 36 14.06 -9.15 4.71
C TYR A 36 13.16 -9.80 5.77
N GLU A 37 13.40 -11.06 6.13
CA GLU A 37 12.65 -11.78 7.16
C GLU A 37 12.94 -11.27 8.58
N LEU A 38 14.12 -10.68 8.80
CA LEU A 38 14.43 -10.00 10.06
C LEU A 38 13.86 -8.59 10.04
N ASP A 39 13.02 -8.28 11.01
CA ASP A 39 12.44 -6.94 11.10
C ASP A 39 13.44 -5.92 11.70
N GLN A 40 13.01 -4.68 11.92
CA GLN A 40 13.88 -3.68 12.53
C GLN A 40 14.08 -3.91 14.04
N SER A 41 13.12 -4.55 14.71
CA SER A 41 13.17 -4.90 16.14
C SER A 41 14.21 -5.99 16.39
N ASP A 42 14.17 -7.08 15.61
CA ASP A 42 15.13 -8.17 15.64
C ASP A 42 16.55 -7.67 15.47
N ARG A 43 16.77 -6.80 14.48
CA ARG A 43 18.10 -6.20 14.26
C ARG A 43 18.53 -5.32 15.43
N LYS A 44 17.62 -4.60 16.10
CA LYS A 44 17.93 -3.81 17.30
C LYS A 44 18.32 -4.73 18.45
N GLU A 45 17.61 -5.83 18.68
CA GLU A 45 17.91 -6.80 19.73
C GLU A 45 19.24 -7.52 19.45
N LEU A 46 19.44 -8.01 18.22
CA LEU A 46 20.69 -8.65 17.79
C LEU A 46 21.91 -7.73 17.98
N ARG A 47 21.75 -6.44 17.68
CA ARG A 47 22.78 -5.40 17.91
C ARG A 47 23.21 -5.33 19.38
N LEU A 48 22.31 -5.59 20.32
CA LEU A 48 22.58 -5.52 21.77
C LEU A 48 23.22 -6.80 22.32
N THR A 49 23.22 -7.91 21.58
CA THR A 49 23.73 -9.21 22.07
C THR A 49 25.26 -9.28 22.17
N CYS A 50 26.00 -8.72 21.20
CA CYS A 50 27.47 -8.72 21.21
C CYS A 50 28.08 -7.66 20.26
N ARG A 51 29.36 -7.31 20.49
CA ARG A 51 30.07 -6.26 19.72
C ARG A 51 30.22 -6.55 18.22
N VAL A 52 30.32 -7.82 17.84
CA VAL A 52 30.44 -8.21 16.42
C VAL A 52 29.15 -7.87 15.70
N LEU A 53 28.01 -8.32 16.24
CA LEU A 53 26.70 -8.01 15.69
C LEU A 53 26.37 -6.52 15.83
N GLU A 54 26.81 -5.84 16.88
CA GLU A 54 26.69 -4.39 17.02
C GLU A 54 27.29 -3.66 15.82
N GLY A 55 28.51 -4.02 15.41
CA GLY A 55 29.20 -3.39 14.28
C GLY A 55 28.53 -3.61 12.92
N ILE A 56 27.83 -4.73 12.73
CA ILE A 56 27.16 -5.08 11.47
C ILE A 56 25.73 -4.54 11.44
N ALA A 57 24.99 -4.69 12.55
CA ALA A 57 23.59 -4.30 12.66
C ALA A 57 23.42 -2.78 12.79
N THR A 58 24.35 -2.05 13.43
CA THR A 58 24.23 -0.59 13.60
C THR A 58 24.05 0.15 12.27
N PRO A 59 24.89 -0.07 11.23
CA PRO A 59 24.66 0.53 9.92
C PRO A 59 23.31 0.22 9.29
N LEU A 60 22.74 -0.97 9.55
CA LEU A 60 21.46 -1.40 8.99
C LEU A 60 20.28 -0.78 9.73
N VAL A 61 20.31 -0.81 11.07
CA VAL A 61 19.25 -0.28 11.94
C VAL A 61 19.08 1.22 11.79
N PHE A 62 20.18 1.97 11.72
CA PHE A 62 20.17 3.44 11.67
C PHE A 62 20.31 4.00 10.25
N ARG A 63 20.32 3.15 9.21
CA ARG A 63 20.34 3.61 7.82
C ARG A 63 19.15 4.53 7.52
N ARG A 64 17.97 4.10 7.96
CA ARG A 64 16.67 4.74 7.69
C ARG A 64 16.08 5.18 9.03
N VAL A 65 15.91 6.49 9.21
CA VAL A 65 15.39 7.07 10.46
C VAL A 65 13.97 7.58 10.22
N PRO A 66 12.97 7.04 10.94
CA PRO A 66 11.60 7.54 10.85
C PRO A 66 11.47 8.86 11.62
N LEU A 67 10.62 9.74 11.09
CA LEU A 67 10.18 10.98 11.72
C LEU A 67 8.70 11.17 11.39
N SER A 68 7.93 11.72 12.32
CA SER A 68 6.51 11.99 12.13
C SER A 68 6.04 13.08 13.10
N LYS A 69 4.74 13.32 13.15
CA LYS A 69 4.10 14.21 14.13
C LYS A 69 4.18 13.67 15.57
N LEU A 70 4.56 12.40 15.78
CA LEU A 70 4.66 11.78 17.11
C LEU A 70 5.86 12.28 17.90
N ILE A 71 5.68 12.57 19.19
CA ILE A 71 6.74 13.00 20.11
C ILE A 71 7.87 11.97 20.15
N SER A 72 7.50 10.69 20.21
CA SER A 72 8.44 9.56 20.25
C SER A 72 9.37 9.54 19.04
N ASP A 73 8.85 9.77 17.84
CA ASP A 73 9.62 9.82 16.59
C ASP A 73 10.57 11.03 16.56
N ARG A 74 10.07 12.21 16.93
CA ARG A 74 10.89 13.43 17.02
C ARG A 74 12.06 13.24 17.99
N ASP A 75 11.78 12.75 19.18
CA ASP A 75 12.77 12.60 20.24
C ASP A 75 13.78 11.50 19.88
N ALA A 76 13.34 10.41 19.25
CA ALA A 76 14.22 9.39 18.70
C ALA A 76 15.15 9.94 17.62
N PHE A 77 14.60 10.73 16.68
CA PHE A 77 15.37 11.40 15.62
C PHE A 77 16.46 12.31 16.22
N LEU A 78 16.12 13.19 17.16
CA LEU A 78 17.08 14.07 17.82
C LEU A 78 18.13 13.30 18.64
N LYS A 79 17.74 12.19 19.29
CA LYS A 79 18.65 11.31 20.04
C LYS A 79 19.63 10.58 19.12
N ILE A 80 19.22 10.21 17.92
CA ILE A 80 20.11 9.62 16.91
C ILE A 80 21.08 10.69 16.40
N ALA A 81 20.58 11.87 16.04
CA ALA A 81 21.38 12.97 15.52
C ALA A 81 22.46 13.44 16.50
N SER A 82 22.15 13.50 17.79
CA SER A 82 23.09 13.91 18.84
C SER A 82 24.19 12.88 19.14
N ARG A 83 24.16 11.69 18.54
CA ARG A 83 25.13 10.61 18.74
C ARG A 83 25.94 10.40 17.45
N PRO A 84 27.18 10.91 17.36
CA PRO A 84 27.98 10.86 16.13
C PRO A 84 28.14 9.44 15.54
N HIS A 85 28.32 8.43 16.39
CA HIS A 85 28.46 7.02 15.99
C HIS A 85 27.17 6.38 15.45
N LEU A 86 25.99 7.00 15.66
CA LEU A 86 24.73 6.58 15.04
C LEU A 86 24.42 7.45 13.82
N ALA A 87 24.56 8.77 13.98
CA ALA A 87 24.28 9.75 12.93
C ALA A 87 25.12 9.52 11.67
N GLU A 88 26.35 9.00 11.80
CA GLU A 88 27.20 8.68 10.66
C GLU A 88 26.65 7.56 9.75
N HIS A 89 25.69 6.78 10.22
CA HIS A 89 25.09 5.68 9.47
C HIS A 89 23.79 6.08 8.77
N VAL A 90 23.19 7.21 9.15
CA VAL A 90 21.94 7.69 8.58
C VAL A 90 22.14 8.07 7.12
N ARG A 91 21.31 7.50 6.25
CA ARG A 91 21.29 7.76 4.80
C ARG A 91 19.95 8.25 4.31
N GLU A 92 18.89 7.84 4.99
CA GLU A 92 17.50 8.07 4.61
C GLU A 92 16.74 8.61 5.83
N ILE A 93 16.02 9.72 5.64
CA ILE A 93 15.01 10.18 6.59
C ILE A 93 13.65 9.97 5.97
N VAL A 94 12.76 9.35 6.73
CA VAL A 94 11.40 9.06 6.30
C VAL A 94 10.45 9.85 7.15
N TRP A 95 9.82 10.82 6.54
CA TRP A 95 8.69 11.48 7.13
C TRP A 95 7.43 10.65 6.87
N TYR A 96 6.91 10.05 7.94
CA TYR A 96 5.59 9.44 7.91
C TYR A 96 4.56 10.53 8.10
N GLU A 97 3.88 10.82 7.00
CA GLU A 97 2.76 11.74 6.96
C GLU A 97 1.56 11.00 7.53
N LEU A 98 0.96 11.60 8.54
CA LEU A 98 -0.30 11.16 9.09
C LEU A 98 -1.35 12.17 8.64
N ALA A 99 -2.49 11.66 8.16
CA ALA A 99 -3.61 12.50 7.76
C ALA A 99 -3.89 13.58 8.82
N PRO A 100 -4.06 14.85 8.44
CA PRO A 100 -4.71 15.82 9.28
C PRO A 100 -6.20 15.48 9.34
N ASP A 101 -6.76 15.87 10.45
CA ASP A 101 -8.18 16.07 10.64
C ASP A 101 -8.71 17.16 9.70
N GLU A 102 -9.13 16.80 8.49
CA GLU A 102 -10.20 17.56 7.86
C GLU A 102 -11.53 17.10 8.47
N GLY A 103 -11.94 17.84 9.49
CA GLY A 103 -13.33 18.20 9.58
C GLY A 103 -14.15 17.30 10.48
N SER A 104 -14.16 17.55 11.80
CA SER A 104 -15.14 17.12 12.81
C SER A 104 -15.59 15.66 12.84
N SER A 105 -15.19 14.83 11.90
CA SER A 105 -15.94 13.65 11.54
C SER A 105 -15.36 12.39 12.12
N PHE A 106 -14.20 12.41 12.79
CA PHE A 106 -13.82 11.31 13.66
C PHE A 106 -14.83 11.24 14.82
N PHE A 107 -14.95 12.31 15.58
CA PHE A 107 -15.81 12.39 16.75
C PHE A 107 -17.27 12.69 16.45
N ASP A 108 -17.59 13.45 15.40
CA ASP A 108 -18.98 13.56 14.93
C ASP A 108 -19.43 12.26 14.25
N ARG A 109 -18.56 11.45 13.59
CA ARG A 109 -19.02 10.14 13.09
C ARG A 109 -19.06 9.10 14.18
N LEU A 110 -18.09 9.04 15.09
CA LEU A 110 -18.21 8.16 16.25
C LEU A 110 -19.44 8.55 17.07
N GLY A 111 -19.67 9.84 17.31
CA GLY A 111 -20.88 10.35 17.94
C GLY A 111 -22.15 10.07 17.11
N ARG A 112 -22.11 10.18 15.77
CA ARG A 112 -23.25 9.79 14.91
C ARG A 112 -23.48 8.29 14.91
N LEU A 113 -22.43 7.47 14.83
CA LEU A 113 -22.49 6.00 14.92
C LEU A 113 -23.07 5.61 16.28
N GLY A 114 -22.62 6.23 17.36
CA GLY A 114 -23.19 6.06 18.70
C GLY A 114 -24.62 6.59 18.83
N SER A 115 -25.03 7.56 18.02
CA SER A 115 -26.43 8.03 17.97
C SER A 115 -27.38 7.07 17.24
N PHE A 116 -26.86 6.14 16.43
CA PHE A 116 -27.69 5.12 15.76
C PHE A 116 -28.00 3.92 16.68
N THR A 117 -27.20 3.68 17.72
CA THR A 117 -27.39 2.62 18.72
C THR A 117 -28.06 3.19 19.98
N LEU A 118 -29.38 3.05 20.07
CA LEU A 118 -30.24 3.73 21.06
C LEU A 118 -30.07 3.31 22.55
N GLU A 119 -29.14 2.41 22.89
CA GLU A 119 -28.95 1.95 24.29
C GLU A 119 -27.53 2.14 24.88
N GLU A 120 -26.51 2.48 24.07
CA GLU A 120 -25.10 2.64 24.52
C GLU A 120 -24.49 4.03 24.31
N GLY A 121 -25.30 5.04 23.95
CA GLY A 121 -24.82 6.40 23.61
C GLY A 121 -23.93 7.06 24.67
N ASP A 122 -24.19 6.79 25.97
CA ASP A 122 -23.39 7.36 27.07
C ASP A 122 -21.93 6.85 27.09
N TYR A 123 -21.63 5.66 26.55
CA TYR A 123 -20.27 5.12 26.54
C TYR A 123 -19.42 5.73 25.43
N ILE A 124 -19.99 5.88 24.24
CA ILE A 124 -19.31 6.46 23.07
C ILE A 124 -19.05 7.96 23.28
N ASP A 125 -20.00 8.68 23.87
CA ASP A 125 -19.84 10.11 24.20
C ASP A 125 -18.70 10.39 25.19
N ASN A 126 -18.33 9.41 26.03
CA ASN A 126 -17.19 9.51 26.96
C ASN A 126 -15.88 8.99 26.35
N LEU A 127 -15.94 7.98 25.49
CA LEU A 127 -14.76 7.38 24.84
C LEU A 127 -14.10 8.37 23.86
N VAL A 128 -14.92 9.13 23.14
CA VAL A 128 -14.49 10.09 22.12
C VAL A 128 -13.55 11.17 22.69
N PRO A 129 -13.94 11.98 23.70
CA PRO A 129 -13.05 12.96 24.30
C PRO A 129 -11.80 12.34 24.96
N GLU A 130 -11.92 11.11 25.47
CA GLU A 130 -10.79 10.40 26.05
C GLU A 130 -9.77 9.98 24.97
N MET A 131 -10.24 9.43 23.85
CA MET A 131 -9.39 9.12 22.70
C MET A 131 -8.76 10.39 22.11
N GLU A 132 -9.48 11.52 22.06
CA GLU A 132 -8.95 12.81 21.63
C GLU A 132 -7.82 13.29 22.53
N SER A 133 -8.07 13.27 23.83
CA SER A 133 -7.10 13.69 24.83
C SER A 133 -5.87 12.80 24.82
N ARG A 134 -6.04 11.49 24.67
CA ARG A 134 -4.93 10.54 24.55
C ARG A 134 -4.14 10.78 23.26
N ALA A 135 -4.83 10.89 22.12
CA ALA A 135 -4.19 11.10 20.82
C ALA A 135 -3.43 12.42 20.77
N SER A 136 -4.04 13.53 21.18
CA SER A 136 -3.41 14.86 21.16
C SER A 136 -2.11 14.94 21.97
N ASN A 137 -2.01 14.19 23.08
CA ASN A 137 -0.78 14.11 23.88
C ASN A 137 0.35 13.31 23.22
N LEU A 138 0.09 12.57 22.14
CA LEU A 138 1.12 11.83 21.40
C LEU A 138 1.87 12.72 20.41
N PHE A 139 1.29 13.84 20.00
CA PHE A 139 1.79 14.66 18.91
C PHE A 139 2.51 15.91 19.40
N TRP A 140 3.71 16.16 18.88
CA TRP A 140 4.40 17.44 19.11
C TRP A 140 4.01 18.50 18.09
N LEU A 141 3.60 18.05 16.90
CA LEU A 141 3.03 18.90 15.87
C LEU A 141 1.52 18.81 16.03
N PRO A 142 0.85 19.90 16.44
CA PRO A 142 -0.58 19.88 16.71
C PRO A 142 -1.34 19.30 15.52
N LEU A 143 -2.24 18.36 15.79
CA LEU A 143 -3.28 18.01 14.83
C LEU A 143 -4.21 19.23 14.77
N VAL A 144 -4.17 19.95 13.64
CA VAL A 144 -5.15 21.01 13.39
C VAL A 144 -6.46 20.30 13.05
N LEU A 145 -7.29 20.09 14.07
CA LEU A 145 -8.66 19.61 13.96
C LEU A 145 -9.48 20.68 13.24
N TRP A 146 -9.65 20.55 11.92
CA TRP A 146 -10.65 21.35 11.24
C TRP A 146 -12.01 20.92 11.78
N LEU A 147 -12.83 21.87 12.21
CA LEU A 147 -14.27 21.68 12.32
C LEU A 147 -14.86 22.43 11.13
N PRO A 148 -15.61 21.79 10.22
CA PRO A 148 -16.61 22.49 9.44
C PRO A 148 -17.80 22.62 10.40
N SER A 149 -17.61 23.28 11.54
CA SER A 149 -18.73 23.68 12.36
C SER A 149 -19.61 24.50 11.45
N VAL A 150 -20.90 24.16 11.45
CA VAL A 150 -22.01 25.01 11.08
C VAL A 150 -21.56 26.48 11.15
N PRO A 151 -21.74 27.28 10.08
CA PRO A 151 -21.31 28.68 10.06
C PRO A 151 -21.90 29.39 11.28
N THR A 152 -21.07 29.50 12.28
CA THR A 152 -21.28 30.21 13.53
C THR A 152 -20.29 31.35 13.44
N ASP A 153 -20.69 32.55 13.85
CA ASP A 153 -19.86 33.77 13.77
C ASP A 153 -18.49 33.63 14.48
N ASP A 154 -18.27 32.55 15.25
CA ASP A 154 -17.06 32.27 16.03
C ASP A 154 -16.06 31.28 15.34
N GLY A 155 -16.39 30.70 14.19
CA GLY A 155 -15.59 29.64 13.55
C GLY A 155 -14.19 30.08 13.10
N ASP A 156 -14.04 31.32 12.63
CA ASP A 156 -12.76 31.83 12.10
C ASP A 156 -11.68 32.00 13.18
N ALA A 157 -12.07 32.31 14.43
CA ALA A 157 -11.12 32.52 15.53
C ALA A 157 -10.43 31.21 15.97
N SER A 158 -11.16 30.10 15.97
CA SER A 158 -10.63 28.77 16.33
C SER A 158 -9.59 28.26 15.30
N ARG A 159 -9.80 28.61 14.03
CA ARG A 159 -8.91 28.29 12.93
C ARG A 159 -7.59 29.05 13.06
N GLU A 160 -7.67 30.37 13.24
CA GLU A 160 -6.49 31.21 13.39
C GLU A 160 -5.63 30.76 14.58
N GLU A 161 -6.25 30.42 15.72
CA GLU A 161 -5.52 29.91 16.88
C GLU A 161 -4.78 28.60 16.59
N SER A 162 -5.41 27.67 15.87
CA SER A 162 -4.80 26.37 15.52
C SER A 162 -3.65 26.53 14.52
N GLU A 163 -3.82 27.41 13.53
CA GLU A 163 -2.76 27.76 12.57
C GLU A 163 -1.57 28.45 13.28
N ILE A 164 -1.83 29.31 14.27
CA ILE A 164 -0.78 29.92 15.12
C ILE A 164 -0.02 28.84 15.89
N LYS A 165 -0.71 27.93 16.60
CA LYS A 165 -0.06 26.84 17.34
C LYS A 165 0.79 25.95 16.44
N LEU A 166 0.29 25.63 15.25
CA LEU A 166 1.02 24.87 14.25
C LEU A 166 2.29 25.62 13.80
N ALA A 167 2.16 26.91 13.47
CA ALA A 167 3.29 27.74 13.06
C ALA A 167 4.34 27.87 14.18
N GLU A 168 3.91 28.01 15.44
CA GLU A 168 4.79 28.03 16.60
C GLU A 168 5.54 26.70 16.79
N ALA A 169 4.84 25.57 16.67
CA ALA A 169 5.46 24.25 16.76
C ALA A 169 6.48 24.01 15.63
N ILE A 170 6.14 24.39 14.39
CA ILE A 170 7.04 24.31 13.23
C ILE A 170 8.29 25.17 13.47
N SER A 171 8.08 26.44 13.86
CA SER A 171 9.16 27.37 14.14
C SER A 171 10.08 26.85 15.25
N GLY A 172 9.50 26.35 16.34
CA GLY A 172 10.23 25.82 17.48
C GLY A 172 11.07 24.58 17.16
N PHE A 173 10.65 23.74 16.21
CA PHE A 173 11.40 22.53 15.82
C PHE A 173 12.38 22.76 14.65
N SER A 174 12.16 23.76 13.79
CA SER A 174 12.89 23.95 12.53
C SER A 174 14.42 24.06 12.72
N GLU A 175 14.89 24.81 13.73
CA GLU A 175 16.32 24.95 14.01
C GLU A 175 16.95 23.63 14.50
N ALA A 176 16.25 22.92 15.40
CA ALA A 176 16.70 21.63 15.90
C ALA A 176 16.73 20.57 14.78
N PHE A 177 15.73 20.58 13.90
CA PHE A 177 15.68 19.72 12.72
C PHE A 177 16.89 19.95 11.82
N VAL A 178 17.16 21.20 11.44
CA VAL A 178 18.32 21.57 10.61
C VAL A 178 19.65 21.16 11.26
N SER A 179 19.85 21.45 12.53
CA SER A 179 21.06 21.07 13.29
C SER A 179 21.25 19.55 13.33
N ALA A 180 20.14 18.81 13.46
CA ALA A 180 20.17 17.35 13.43
C ALA A 180 20.59 16.82 12.05
N LEU A 181 20.10 17.40 10.95
CA LEU A 181 20.52 17.02 9.59
C LEU A 181 22.02 17.26 9.37
N ASP A 182 22.54 18.39 9.85
CA ASP A 182 23.95 18.75 9.71
C ASP A 182 24.87 17.77 10.47
N SER A 183 24.32 17.05 11.46
CA SER A 183 25.02 15.99 12.20
C SER A 183 25.01 14.62 11.48
N MET A 184 24.32 14.50 10.35
CA MET A 184 24.17 13.25 9.57
C MET A 184 24.90 13.32 8.22
N PRO A 185 26.25 13.16 8.19
CA PRO A 185 27.06 13.48 7.01
C PRO A 185 26.81 12.57 5.79
N LYS A 186 26.22 11.38 6.00
CA LYS A 186 25.91 10.40 4.93
C LYS A 186 24.45 10.44 4.49
N LEU A 187 23.63 11.36 5.03
CA LEU A 187 22.25 11.56 4.62
C LEU A 187 22.18 11.98 3.14
N ARG A 188 21.42 11.25 2.32
CA ARG A 188 21.29 11.53 0.88
C ARG A 188 19.84 11.52 0.39
N THR A 189 18.94 10.91 1.15
CA THR A 189 17.57 10.64 0.68
C THR A 189 16.55 11.13 1.68
N PHE A 190 15.55 11.84 1.16
CA PHE A 190 14.31 12.12 1.86
C PHE A 190 13.17 11.30 1.27
N ILE A 191 12.32 10.79 2.15
CA ILE A 191 11.16 9.99 1.84
C ILE A 191 9.98 10.64 2.56
N SER A 192 8.97 11.11 1.83
CA SER A 192 7.66 11.46 2.39
C SER A 192 6.66 10.44 1.88
N GLN A 193 5.98 9.77 2.80
CA GLN A 193 4.98 8.75 2.49
C GLN A 193 3.95 8.71 3.59
N GLU A 194 2.80 8.11 3.31
CA GLU A 194 1.81 7.85 4.34
C GLU A 194 2.35 6.93 5.44
N MET A 195 1.90 7.16 6.67
CA MET A 195 2.16 6.30 7.81
C MET A 195 1.49 4.93 7.58
N PRO A 196 2.21 3.79 7.78
CA PRO A 196 1.64 2.46 7.63
C PRO A 196 0.40 2.28 8.50
N GLN A 197 -0.68 1.74 7.93
CA GLN A 197 -1.98 1.61 8.60
C GLN A 197 -1.93 0.77 9.88
N ASP A 198 -1.05 -0.23 9.93
CA ASP A 198 -0.85 -1.13 11.08
C ASP A 198 0.03 -0.50 12.18
N ARG A 199 0.58 0.70 11.96
CA ARG A 199 1.45 1.33 12.92
C ARG A 199 0.69 1.71 14.19
N VAL A 200 1.01 1.02 15.29
CA VAL A 200 0.53 1.36 16.63
C VAL A 200 1.13 2.70 17.09
N LEU A 201 0.26 3.63 17.47
CA LEU A 201 0.59 4.97 17.95
C LEU A 201 0.61 5.02 19.48
N CYS A 202 -0.29 4.27 20.12
CA CYS A 202 -0.43 4.13 21.56
C CYS A 202 -0.98 2.75 21.89
N ASP A 203 -0.48 2.13 22.95
CA ASP A 203 -0.81 0.77 23.42
C ASP A 203 -1.25 0.78 24.89
N ASP A 204 -2.15 1.70 25.23
CA ASP A 204 -2.71 1.84 26.59
C ASP A 204 -3.98 0.99 26.74
N GLY A 205 -3.88 -0.30 26.41
CA GLY A 205 -4.96 -1.31 26.52
C GLY A 205 -5.90 -1.40 25.31
N TYR A 206 -5.94 -0.37 24.46
CA TYR A 206 -6.59 -0.42 23.14
C TYR A 206 -5.63 0.18 22.10
N PRO A 207 -5.00 -0.65 21.25
CA PRO A 207 -3.98 -0.16 20.33
C PRO A 207 -4.61 0.78 19.29
N ILE A 208 -4.27 2.06 19.35
CA ILE A 208 -4.67 3.03 18.33
C ILE A 208 -3.66 2.92 17.19
N THR A 209 -4.09 2.46 16.02
CA THR A 209 -3.23 2.39 14.83
C THR A 209 -3.39 3.63 13.95
N ALA A 210 -2.41 3.89 13.09
CA ALA A 210 -2.53 4.95 12.09
C ALA A 210 -3.71 4.71 11.15
N GLY A 211 -3.98 3.45 10.81
CA GLY A 211 -5.10 3.03 9.98
C GLY A 211 -6.44 3.35 10.62
N THR A 212 -6.57 3.17 11.94
CA THR A 212 -7.75 3.64 12.68
C THR A 212 -7.93 5.14 12.52
N LEU A 213 -6.88 5.95 12.73
CA LEU A 213 -6.99 7.41 12.53
C LEU A 213 -7.29 7.79 11.08
N GLN A 214 -6.67 7.11 10.11
CA GLN A 214 -6.84 7.36 8.67
C GLN A 214 -8.22 6.97 8.15
N ALA A 215 -8.74 5.81 8.54
CA ALA A 215 -10.08 5.35 8.15
C ALA A 215 -11.17 6.32 8.64
N LEU A 216 -10.89 7.01 9.73
CA LEU A 216 -11.80 7.95 10.36
C LEU A 216 -11.66 9.37 9.79
N GLY A 217 -10.48 9.69 9.24
CA GLY A 217 -10.27 10.88 8.44
C GLY A 217 -10.81 10.72 7.02
N ASN A 218 -11.90 11.40 6.69
CA ASN A 218 -12.29 11.56 5.27
C ASN A 218 -11.41 12.54 4.49
N GLY A 219 -10.42 13.13 5.17
CA GLY A 219 -9.67 14.28 4.73
C GLY A 219 -8.52 14.00 3.78
N SER A 220 -8.08 15.05 3.12
CA SER A 220 -6.78 15.08 2.48
C SER A 220 -5.64 15.04 3.48
N ILE A 221 -4.57 14.29 3.18
CA ILE A 221 -3.35 14.27 3.97
C ILE A 221 -2.56 15.56 3.75
N ARG A 222 -2.67 16.55 4.66
CA ARG A 222 -1.73 17.67 4.77
C ARG A 222 -0.34 17.15 5.10
N ARG A 223 0.57 17.31 4.13
CA ARG A 223 1.96 16.87 4.16
C ARG A 223 2.85 17.87 4.88
N ASP A 224 2.58 18.08 6.17
CA ASP A 224 3.32 19.06 6.98
C ASP A 224 4.83 18.77 6.97
N GLY A 225 5.20 17.50 6.98
CA GLY A 225 6.59 17.07 6.91
C GLY A 225 7.31 17.54 5.67
N LEU A 226 6.71 17.19 4.53
CA LEU A 226 7.24 17.52 3.23
C LEU A 226 7.44 19.02 3.06
N PHE A 227 6.38 19.81 3.29
CA PHE A 227 6.37 21.23 2.94
C PHE A 227 7.07 22.11 3.98
N HIS A 228 6.98 21.79 5.27
CA HIS A 228 7.56 22.62 6.32
C HIS A 228 8.98 22.21 6.73
N PHE A 229 9.40 20.97 6.44
CA PHE A 229 10.73 20.47 6.88
C PHE A 229 11.58 19.98 5.71
N LEU A 230 11.11 19.01 4.92
CA LEU A 230 11.95 18.37 3.90
C LEU A 230 12.30 19.32 2.75
N PHE A 231 11.32 20.04 2.20
CA PHE A 231 11.54 20.99 1.10
C PHE A 231 12.45 22.15 1.50
N PRO A 232 12.21 22.84 2.63
CA PRO A 232 13.14 23.85 3.12
C PRO A 232 14.56 23.31 3.33
N ALA A 233 14.70 22.10 3.90
CA ALA A 233 16.00 21.49 4.11
C ALA A 233 16.74 21.18 2.80
N MET A 234 16.05 20.69 1.77
CA MET A 234 16.63 20.45 0.45
C MET A 234 17.05 21.74 -0.25
N ALA A 235 16.30 22.82 -0.05
CA ALA A 235 16.57 24.13 -0.64
C ALA A 235 17.76 24.88 0.01
N ARG A 236 18.29 24.38 1.14
CA ARG A 236 19.43 25.00 1.84
C ARG A 236 20.69 24.96 0.98
N PRO A 237 21.49 26.04 0.97
CA PRO A 237 22.84 25.99 0.41
C PRO A 237 23.67 24.91 1.10
N GLY A 238 24.31 24.03 0.32
CA GLY A 238 25.11 22.93 0.86
C GLY A 238 24.31 21.71 1.34
N SER A 239 23.01 21.65 1.05
CA SER A 239 22.23 20.42 1.23
C SER A 239 22.95 19.24 0.57
N THR A 240 23.07 18.14 1.31
CA THR A 240 23.69 16.90 0.80
C THR A 240 22.65 15.92 0.26
N VAL A 241 21.36 16.27 0.35
CA VAL A 241 20.25 15.43 -0.12
C VAL A 241 20.20 15.48 -1.64
N THR A 242 20.33 14.32 -2.25
CA THR A 242 20.37 14.13 -3.71
C THR A 242 19.14 13.39 -4.23
N SER A 243 18.32 12.83 -3.35
CA SER A 243 17.21 11.96 -3.70
C SER A 243 15.96 12.28 -2.91
N LEU A 244 14.83 12.37 -3.60
CA LEU A 244 13.50 12.53 -3.00
C LEU A 244 12.61 11.37 -3.46
N TYR A 245 11.97 10.70 -2.51
CA TYR A 245 10.79 9.87 -2.74
C TYR A 245 9.59 10.54 -2.10
N TRP A 246 8.52 10.73 -2.86
CA TRP A 246 7.28 11.34 -2.39
C TRP A 246 6.10 10.50 -2.87
N SER A 247 5.42 9.83 -1.94
CA SER A 247 4.15 9.16 -2.18
C SER A 247 3.00 9.98 -1.58
N ASP A 248 1.94 10.21 -2.36
CA ASP A 248 0.77 10.96 -1.95
C ASP A 248 -0.53 10.44 -2.52
N HIS A 249 -1.48 10.06 -1.65
CA HIS A 249 -2.82 9.64 -2.04
C HIS A 249 -3.79 10.81 -2.33
N ASN A 250 -3.38 12.07 -2.09
CA ASN A 250 -4.16 13.24 -2.46
C ASN A 250 -3.28 14.44 -2.85
N ILE A 251 -2.75 14.38 -4.07
CA ILE A 251 -1.85 15.41 -4.57
C ILE A 251 -2.50 16.79 -4.74
N PHE A 252 -3.82 16.91 -4.83
CA PHE A 252 -4.48 18.18 -5.11
C PHE A 252 -4.19 19.23 -4.01
N GLU A 253 -4.41 18.89 -2.74
CA GLU A 253 -4.11 19.78 -1.61
C GLU A 253 -2.62 20.03 -1.44
N SER A 254 -1.81 19.01 -1.74
CA SER A 254 -0.36 19.14 -1.75
C SER A 254 0.13 20.14 -2.79
N ILE A 255 -0.47 20.20 -3.98
CA ILE A 255 -0.08 21.21 -4.98
C ILE A 255 -0.56 22.60 -4.58
N LEU A 256 -1.71 22.74 -3.94
CA LEU A 256 -2.15 24.04 -3.38
C LEU A 256 -1.13 24.54 -2.35
N THR A 257 -0.70 23.68 -1.42
CA THR A 257 0.34 24.01 -0.44
C THR A 257 1.67 24.35 -1.12
N LEU A 258 2.03 23.60 -2.17
CA LEU A 258 3.23 23.89 -2.97
C LEU A 258 3.12 25.24 -3.69
N GLN A 259 1.94 25.60 -4.18
CA GLN A 259 1.72 26.88 -4.85
C GLN A 259 1.99 28.04 -3.90
N ASP A 260 1.51 27.96 -2.66
CA ASP A 260 1.78 28.96 -1.64
C ASP A 260 3.28 29.04 -1.33
N LEU A 261 3.94 27.89 -1.20
CA LEU A 261 5.39 27.83 -0.94
C LEU A 261 6.21 28.47 -2.09
N VAL A 262 5.88 28.13 -3.34
CA VAL A 262 6.57 28.66 -4.53
C VAL A 262 6.27 30.15 -4.72
N SER A 263 5.08 30.61 -4.31
CA SER A 263 4.71 32.03 -4.39
C SER A 263 5.36 32.88 -3.29
N ALA A 264 5.51 32.32 -2.08
CA ALA A 264 6.10 33.02 -0.94
C ALA A 264 7.64 33.06 -0.97
N SER A 265 8.29 32.11 -1.63
CA SER A 265 9.75 32.00 -1.68
C SER A 265 10.33 32.35 -3.06
N ALA A 266 11.55 32.89 -3.09
CA ALA A 266 12.34 32.84 -4.33
C ALA A 266 12.54 31.35 -4.67
N SER A 267 12.09 30.93 -5.85
CA SER A 267 11.91 29.53 -6.25
C SER A 267 12.87 28.54 -5.58
N PRO A 268 12.37 27.45 -4.95
CA PRO A 268 13.20 26.54 -4.16
C PRO A 268 14.37 26.05 -4.99
N ARG A 269 15.58 26.14 -4.42
CA ARG A 269 16.81 25.71 -5.09
C ARG A 269 17.01 24.21 -4.87
N LEU A 270 16.44 23.40 -5.75
CA LEU A 270 16.64 21.95 -5.73
C LEU A 270 17.87 21.49 -6.52
N ASP A 271 18.89 22.36 -6.62
CA ASP A 271 20.06 22.16 -7.50
C ASP A 271 20.84 20.87 -7.18
N CYS A 272 20.74 20.34 -5.95
CA CYS A 272 21.42 19.12 -5.51
C CYS A 272 20.65 17.83 -5.84
N LEU A 273 19.36 17.91 -6.17
CA LEU A 273 18.55 16.73 -6.47
C LEU A 273 18.96 16.13 -7.82
N THR A 274 19.32 14.85 -7.77
CA THR A 274 19.68 14.01 -8.92
C THR A 274 18.64 12.92 -9.18
N SER A 275 17.82 12.59 -8.17
CA SER A 275 16.77 11.58 -8.28
C SER A 275 15.49 12.07 -7.64
N ILE A 276 14.39 11.96 -8.36
CA ILE A 276 13.04 12.27 -7.87
C ILE A 276 12.14 11.08 -8.24
N ASP A 277 11.51 10.48 -7.25
CA ASP A 277 10.49 9.43 -7.40
C ASP A 277 9.19 9.94 -6.80
N LEU A 278 8.16 10.09 -7.64
CA LEU A 278 6.87 10.65 -7.28
C LEU A 278 5.80 9.59 -7.51
N CYS A 279 5.08 9.24 -6.47
CA CYS A 279 3.97 8.29 -6.51
C CYS A 279 2.68 9.01 -6.09
N LEU A 280 1.96 9.56 -7.05
CA LEU A 280 0.93 10.56 -6.79
C LEU A 280 -0.44 10.04 -7.25
N ASP A 281 -1.40 10.03 -6.35
CA ASP A 281 -2.80 9.74 -6.64
C ASP A 281 -3.57 11.04 -6.90
N TRP A 282 -4.30 11.03 -8.00
CA TRP A 282 -5.14 12.11 -8.51
C TRP A 282 -6.64 11.74 -8.48
N SER A 283 -7.00 10.58 -7.93
CA SER A 283 -8.35 10.02 -7.89
C SER A 283 -9.36 10.93 -7.19
N LYS A 284 -8.90 11.67 -6.17
CA LYS A 284 -9.75 12.51 -5.33
C LYS A 284 -10.04 13.90 -5.91
N ILE A 285 -9.65 14.18 -7.15
CA ILE A 285 -10.11 15.42 -7.82
C ILE A 285 -11.64 15.34 -7.93
N PRO A 286 -12.41 16.29 -7.37
CA PRO A 286 -13.86 16.21 -7.35
C PRO A 286 -14.43 16.13 -8.76
N ASP A 287 -14.97 14.97 -9.13
CA ASP A 287 -15.51 14.66 -10.46
C ASP A 287 -16.82 15.41 -10.79
N ARG A 288 -17.24 16.38 -9.97
CA ARG A 288 -18.56 17.04 -10.10
C ARG A 288 -18.65 17.89 -11.38
N PRO A 289 -19.42 17.46 -12.41
CA PRO A 289 -19.35 18.05 -13.75
C PRO A 289 -20.13 19.36 -13.91
N SER A 290 -20.89 19.82 -12.93
CA SER A 290 -21.90 20.87 -13.16
C SER A 290 -21.39 22.32 -13.06
N THR A 291 -20.29 22.56 -12.36
CA THR A 291 -19.69 23.91 -12.23
C THR A 291 -18.19 23.90 -11.93
N ALA A 292 -17.67 22.83 -11.33
CA ALA A 292 -16.25 22.69 -11.00
C ALA A 292 -15.38 22.41 -12.24
N ALA A 293 -15.87 21.73 -13.28
CA ALA A 293 -15.08 21.38 -14.48
C ALA A 293 -14.39 22.57 -15.18
N LYS A 294 -14.97 23.79 -15.11
CA LYS A 294 -14.32 25.01 -15.61
C LYS A 294 -13.21 25.51 -14.67
N TYR A 295 -13.39 25.39 -13.35
CA TYR A 295 -12.38 25.74 -12.36
C TYR A 295 -11.25 24.72 -12.32
N THR A 296 -11.54 23.42 -12.43
CA THR A 296 -10.52 22.35 -12.46
C THR A 296 -9.59 22.47 -13.67
N LEU A 297 -10.09 22.95 -14.81
CA LEU A 297 -9.27 23.15 -16.01
C LEU A 297 -8.39 24.41 -15.93
N SER A 298 -8.84 25.51 -15.32
CA SER A 298 -8.03 26.74 -15.19
C SER A 298 -7.10 26.72 -13.98
N LEU A 299 -7.58 26.29 -12.81
CA LEU A 299 -6.71 26.06 -11.64
C LEU A 299 -5.74 24.93 -11.92
N GLY A 300 -6.17 23.88 -12.61
CA GLY A 300 -5.30 22.78 -13.01
C GLY A 300 -4.10 23.25 -13.82
N SER A 301 -4.26 24.18 -14.76
CA SER A 301 -3.10 24.67 -15.53
C SER A 301 -2.10 25.46 -14.68
N ASP A 302 -2.56 26.28 -13.75
CA ASP A 302 -1.67 27.08 -12.89
C ASP A 302 -0.99 26.22 -11.82
N LEU A 303 -1.73 25.27 -11.24
CA LEU A 303 -1.23 24.30 -10.28
C LEU A 303 -0.17 23.41 -10.92
N ILE A 304 -0.47 22.84 -12.08
CA ILE A 304 0.50 21.99 -12.77
C ILE A 304 1.69 22.82 -13.25
N SER A 305 1.49 24.04 -13.73
CA SER A 305 2.60 24.96 -14.06
C SER A 305 3.49 25.20 -12.84
N THR A 306 2.91 25.37 -11.66
CA THR A 306 3.66 25.58 -10.41
C THR A 306 4.44 24.35 -9.99
N PHE A 307 3.80 23.18 -10.00
CA PHE A 307 4.46 21.90 -9.75
C PHE A 307 5.60 21.64 -10.75
N SER A 308 5.35 21.91 -12.02
CA SER A 308 6.33 21.81 -13.08
C SER A 308 7.51 22.75 -12.89
N LYS A 309 7.29 24.01 -12.51
CA LYS A 309 8.37 24.95 -12.18
C LYS A 309 9.20 24.46 -10.99
N TRP A 310 8.54 23.90 -9.98
CA TRP A 310 9.21 23.27 -8.85
C TRP A 310 10.09 22.09 -9.30
N LEU A 311 9.56 21.18 -10.12
CA LEU A 311 10.32 20.04 -10.63
C LEU A 311 11.52 20.47 -11.49
N HIS A 312 11.35 21.49 -12.33
CA HIS A 312 12.41 22.05 -13.16
C HIS A 312 13.45 22.87 -12.39
N SER A 313 13.21 23.17 -11.11
CA SER A 313 14.25 23.75 -10.24
C SER A 313 15.37 22.74 -9.92
N ALA A 314 15.12 21.43 -10.09
CA ALA A 314 16.12 20.37 -9.96
C ALA A 314 16.98 20.25 -11.23
N LYS A 315 17.92 21.19 -11.43
CA LYS A 315 18.74 21.25 -12.66
C LYS A 315 19.69 20.06 -12.85
N SER A 316 20.10 19.43 -11.75
CA SER A 316 21.00 18.29 -11.74
C SER A 316 20.27 16.94 -11.86
N LEU A 317 18.98 16.95 -12.16
CA LEU A 317 18.16 15.74 -12.21
C LEU A 317 18.67 14.75 -13.26
N GLN A 318 18.92 13.51 -12.82
CA GLN A 318 19.39 12.39 -13.63
C GLN A 318 18.35 11.27 -13.71
N HIS A 319 17.55 11.12 -12.66
CA HIS A 319 16.53 10.08 -12.54
C HIS A 319 15.19 10.72 -12.18
N LEU A 320 14.19 10.51 -13.03
CA LEU A 320 12.82 10.90 -12.75
C LEU A 320 11.94 9.65 -12.84
N ARG A 321 11.23 9.36 -11.76
CA ARG A 321 10.16 8.37 -11.74
C ARG A 321 8.85 9.04 -11.36
N LEU A 322 7.83 8.78 -12.18
CA LEU A 322 6.46 9.21 -11.94
C LEU A 322 5.59 7.96 -11.93
N CYS A 323 4.81 7.80 -10.88
CA CYS A 323 3.91 6.69 -10.66
C CYS A 323 2.55 7.26 -10.26
N HIS A 324 1.49 6.64 -10.75
CA HIS A 324 0.12 6.99 -10.39
C HIS A 324 -0.51 5.79 -9.70
N GLU A 325 -0.65 5.84 -8.37
CA GLU A 325 -1.30 4.78 -7.62
C GLU A 325 -2.82 5.03 -7.54
N HIS A 326 -3.61 3.95 -7.45
CA HIS A 326 -5.03 3.91 -7.09
C HIS A 326 -6.10 4.50 -8.04
N THR A 327 -5.79 5.04 -9.22
CA THR A 327 -6.85 5.38 -10.20
C THR A 327 -7.13 4.28 -11.20
N VAL A 328 -8.37 3.79 -11.20
CA VAL A 328 -8.97 3.09 -12.35
C VAL A 328 -9.18 4.07 -13.53
N ILE A 329 -9.33 5.37 -13.22
CA ILE A 329 -9.59 6.41 -14.21
C ILE A 329 -8.27 6.98 -14.74
N ARG A 330 -7.93 6.59 -15.97
CA ARG A 330 -6.79 7.14 -16.71
C ARG A 330 -7.03 8.64 -16.99
N ASN A 331 -6.28 9.50 -16.33
CA ASN A 331 -6.47 10.95 -16.40
C ASN A 331 -5.43 11.59 -17.35
N TYR A 332 -5.83 11.82 -18.61
CA TYR A 332 -5.00 12.32 -19.73
C TYR A 332 -4.21 13.62 -19.46
N GLY A 333 -4.66 14.46 -18.52
CA GLY A 333 -4.17 15.83 -18.35
C GLY A 333 -2.79 15.94 -17.70
N ILE A 334 -2.49 15.07 -16.72
CA ILE A 334 -1.32 15.24 -15.85
C ILE A 334 -0.04 14.81 -16.54
N GLY A 335 -0.03 13.64 -17.19
CA GLY A 335 1.13 13.18 -17.96
C GLY A 335 1.53 14.17 -19.05
N LYS A 336 0.56 14.83 -19.68
CA LYS A 336 0.81 15.91 -20.63
C LYS A 336 1.49 17.12 -19.97
N ALA A 337 0.97 17.57 -18.84
CA ALA A 337 1.38 18.82 -18.23
C ALA A 337 2.68 18.72 -17.40
N LEU A 338 3.04 17.52 -16.93
CA LEU A 338 4.34 17.24 -16.31
C LEU A 338 5.48 17.13 -17.32
N LEU A 339 5.22 16.52 -18.49
CA LEU A 339 6.24 16.28 -19.52
C LEU A 339 6.34 17.40 -20.55
N VAL A 340 5.33 18.26 -20.68
CA VAL A 340 5.31 19.38 -21.63
C VAL A 340 5.00 20.65 -20.87
N VAL A 341 6.06 21.28 -20.39
CA VAL A 341 5.98 22.61 -19.79
C VAL A 341 6.45 23.58 -20.86
N GLU A 342 5.50 24.28 -21.48
CA GLU A 342 5.86 25.29 -22.49
C GLU A 342 6.83 26.31 -21.88
N GLY A 343 8.04 26.40 -22.45
CA GLY A 343 9.08 27.33 -22.01
C GLY A 343 10.01 26.84 -20.90
N SER A 344 9.90 25.58 -20.44
CA SER A 344 10.91 25.03 -19.52
C SER A 344 12.21 24.70 -20.25
N VAL A 345 13.33 24.86 -19.55
CA VAL A 345 14.62 24.37 -20.02
C VAL A 345 14.68 22.87 -19.74
N PRO A 346 15.07 22.03 -20.73
CA PRO A 346 15.22 20.60 -20.51
C PRO A 346 16.26 20.33 -19.42
N TRP A 347 16.03 19.31 -18.58
CA TRP A 347 17.04 18.73 -17.70
C TRP A 347 18.24 18.23 -18.50
N GLU A 348 19.36 18.96 -18.40
CA GLU A 348 20.59 18.71 -19.16
C GLU A 348 21.25 17.36 -18.83
N ASN A 349 20.90 16.76 -17.70
CA ASN A 349 21.53 15.54 -17.19
C ASN A 349 20.57 14.36 -17.06
N LEU A 350 19.32 14.46 -17.54
CA LEU A 350 18.34 13.40 -17.36
C LEU A 350 18.73 12.15 -18.15
N GLN A 351 19.00 11.06 -17.42
CA GLN A 351 19.41 9.76 -17.97
C GLN A 351 18.33 8.70 -17.88
N THR A 352 17.48 8.77 -16.87
CA THR A 352 16.47 7.75 -16.58
C THR A 352 15.10 8.38 -16.44
N LEU A 353 14.13 7.89 -17.21
CA LEU A 353 12.71 8.17 -17.03
C LEU A 353 11.98 6.85 -16.75
N ALA A 354 11.24 6.81 -15.67
CA ALA A 354 10.32 5.71 -15.36
C ALA A 354 8.91 6.25 -15.17
N LEU A 355 7.95 5.75 -15.95
CA LEU A 355 6.54 6.06 -15.82
C LEU A 355 5.80 4.77 -15.44
N ALA A 356 4.91 4.84 -14.46
CA ALA A 356 4.14 3.70 -13.99
C ALA A 356 2.66 4.06 -13.77
N ASN A 357 1.74 3.25 -14.29
CA ASN A 357 0.28 3.41 -14.19
C ASN A 357 -0.24 4.77 -14.70
N MET A 358 0.51 5.42 -15.58
CA MET A 358 0.18 6.76 -16.09
C MET A 358 -0.23 6.71 -17.54
N GLU A 359 -1.31 7.41 -17.88
CA GLU A 359 -1.61 7.67 -19.29
C GLU A 359 -0.78 8.83 -19.82
N VAL A 360 -0.07 8.58 -20.91
CA VAL A 360 0.84 9.56 -21.49
C VAL A 360 0.37 9.92 -22.89
N HIS A 361 0.03 11.19 -23.09
CA HIS A 361 -0.33 11.67 -24.42
C HIS A 361 0.86 11.52 -25.38
N ARG A 362 0.68 10.70 -26.43
CA ARG A 362 1.75 10.30 -27.37
C ARG A 362 2.59 11.46 -27.89
N ALA A 363 1.95 12.55 -28.33
CA ALA A 363 2.70 13.68 -28.90
C ALA A 363 3.59 14.38 -27.86
N SER A 364 3.08 14.49 -26.63
CA SER A 364 3.77 15.11 -25.50
C SER A 364 4.96 14.26 -25.04
N PHE A 365 4.75 12.96 -24.91
CA PHE A 365 5.80 12.00 -24.61
C PHE A 365 6.93 12.01 -25.66
N LEU A 366 6.58 11.94 -26.95
CA LEU A 366 7.57 11.93 -28.02
C LEU A 366 8.34 13.24 -28.11
N GLN A 367 7.70 14.37 -27.79
CA GLN A 367 8.37 15.66 -27.69
C GLN A 367 9.39 15.65 -26.55
N PHE A 368 9.00 15.18 -25.37
CA PHE A 368 9.90 15.01 -24.22
C PHE A 368 11.11 14.12 -24.54
N VAL A 369 10.89 12.94 -25.13
CA VAL A 369 11.97 12.02 -25.54
C VAL A 369 12.88 12.68 -26.57
N ARG A 370 12.35 13.51 -27.47
CA ARG A 370 13.15 14.23 -28.47
C ARG A 370 14.05 15.28 -27.84
N GLU A 371 13.54 16.02 -26.86
CA GLU A 371 14.32 17.03 -26.12
C GLU A 371 15.46 16.40 -25.32
N HIS A 372 15.22 15.21 -24.74
CA HIS A 372 16.22 14.45 -23.99
C HIS A 372 16.94 13.37 -24.79
N ALA A 373 16.83 13.35 -26.13
CA ALA A 373 17.39 12.28 -26.94
C ALA A 373 18.90 12.08 -26.75
N HIS A 374 19.62 13.15 -26.43
CA HIS A 374 21.07 13.14 -26.25
C HIS A 374 21.52 12.65 -24.86
N THR A 375 20.67 12.73 -23.83
CA THR A 375 20.99 12.41 -22.43
C THR A 375 20.27 11.18 -21.92
N LEU A 376 19.04 10.94 -22.35
CA LEU A 376 18.21 9.82 -21.93
C LEU A 376 18.85 8.49 -22.38
N ARG A 377 19.01 7.57 -21.43
CA ARG A 377 19.61 6.24 -21.62
C ARG A 377 18.68 5.12 -21.18
N ARG A 378 17.85 5.34 -20.17
CA ARG A 378 16.98 4.32 -19.60
C ARG A 378 15.54 4.81 -19.60
N LEU A 379 14.65 4.01 -20.17
CA LEU A 379 13.23 4.31 -20.24
C LEU A 379 12.43 3.09 -19.76
N SER A 380 11.58 3.29 -18.76
CA SER A 380 10.67 2.27 -18.26
C SER A 380 9.24 2.80 -18.33
N LEU A 381 8.36 2.08 -19.01
CA LEU A 381 6.93 2.39 -19.10
C LEU A 381 6.17 1.17 -18.57
N LYS A 382 5.53 1.31 -17.42
CA LYS A 382 4.76 0.24 -16.77
C LYS A 382 3.30 0.62 -16.73
N ALA A 383 2.42 -0.18 -17.33
CA ALA A 383 0.99 0.10 -17.43
C ALA A 383 0.66 1.53 -17.97
N CYS A 384 1.40 1.98 -19.00
CA CYS A 384 1.26 3.33 -19.57
C CYS A 384 0.52 3.40 -20.92
N GLU A 385 -0.17 2.34 -21.35
CA GLU A 385 -0.76 2.18 -22.70
C GLU A 385 0.20 2.62 -23.82
N THR A 386 1.28 1.86 -24.02
CA THR A 386 2.30 2.20 -25.02
C THR A 386 2.05 1.46 -26.32
N ARG A 387 1.34 2.11 -27.24
CA ARG A 387 1.10 1.57 -28.58
C ARG A 387 2.37 1.47 -29.40
N TRP A 388 2.40 0.52 -30.33
CA TRP A 388 3.55 0.31 -31.22
C TRP A 388 3.94 1.58 -31.99
N GLU A 389 2.98 2.38 -32.44
CA GLU A 389 3.27 3.61 -33.19
C GLU A 389 4.08 4.62 -32.38
N THR A 390 4.02 4.56 -31.05
CA THR A 390 4.89 5.35 -30.16
C THR A 390 6.33 4.84 -30.22
N VAL A 391 6.54 3.54 -30.15
CA VAL A 391 7.88 2.92 -30.26
C VAL A 391 8.50 3.15 -31.65
N GLU A 392 7.71 3.00 -32.72
CA GLU A 392 8.14 3.31 -34.09
C GLU A 392 8.55 4.78 -34.24
N ALA A 393 7.77 5.69 -33.64
CA ALA A 393 8.12 7.11 -33.65
C ALA A 393 9.36 7.42 -32.81
N MET A 394 9.61 6.71 -31.70
CA MET A 394 10.86 6.83 -30.94
C MET A 394 12.06 6.40 -31.78
N GLY A 395 11.94 5.29 -32.50
CA GLY A 395 12.96 4.82 -33.44
C GLY A 395 13.28 5.84 -34.53
N ALA A 396 12.38 6.78 -34.84
CA ALA A 396 12.65 7.86 -35.79
C ALA A 396 13.43 9.05 -35.18
N ILE A 397 13.48 9.21 -33.86
CA ILE A 397 14.07 10.36 -33.18
C ILE A 397 15.60 10.40 -33.38
N PRO A 398 16.17 11.50 -33.93
CA PRO A 398 17.61 11.62 -34.09
C PRO A 398 18.34 11.64 -32.74
N ARG A 399 19.51 11.00 -32.68
CA ARG A 399 20.42 10.95 -31.52
C ARG A 399 19.93 10.17 -30.31
N LEU A 400 18.68 9.70 -30.30
CA LEU A 400 18.18 8.82 -29.25
C LEU A 400 19.00 7.53 -29.24
N LYS A 401 19.60 7.22 -28.09
CA LYS A 401 20.32 5.98 -27.84
C LYS A 401 20.01 5.50 -26.44
N LEU A 402 19.23 4.43 -26.34
CA LEU A 402 18.83 3.82 -25.08
C LEU A 402 19.72 2.62 -24.78
N ASP A 403 20.12 2.50 -23.52
CA ASP A 403 20.80 1.34 -22.94
C ASP A 403 19.78 0.35 -22.35
N SER A 404 18.59 0.83 -21.96
CA SER A 404 17.49 0.00 -21.46
C SER A 404 16.13 0.59 -21.87
N LEU A 405 15.22 -0.30 -22.27
CA LEU A 405 13.84 0.02 -22.66
C LEU A 405 12.90 -1.06 -22.14
N GLN A 406 12.22 -0.77 -21.05
CA GLN A 406 11.24 -1.67 -20.45
C GLN A 406 9.84 -1.19 -20.76
N LEU A 407 9.06 -2.04 -21.43
CA LEU A 407 7.64 -1.85 -21.69
C LEU A 407 6.87 -2.97 -20.98
N GLU A 408 5.99 -2.59 -20.07
CA GLU A 408 5.12 -3.51 -19.33
C GLU A 408 3.70 -2.99 -19.43
N GLU A 409 2.74 -3.87 -19.71
CA GLU A 409 1.33 -3.50 -19.73
C GLU A 409 0.52 -4.50 -18.92
N ASP A 410 -0.48 -3.97 -18.22
CA ASP A 410 -1.41 -4.70 -17.38
C ASP A 410 -2.31 -5.62 -18.20
N ASP A 411 -2.61 -6.83 -17.74
CA ASP A 411 -3.20 -7.93 -18.53
C ASP A 411 -4.62 -7.66 -19.04
N ASP A 412 -5.30 -6.63 -18.52
CA ASP A 412 -6.74 -6.40 -18.73
C ASP A 412 -7.15 -5.86 -20.11
N ASP A 413 -6.23 -5.28 -20.88
CA ASP A 413 -6.54 -4.74 -22.20
C ASP A 413 -6.61 -5.86 -23.27
N GLN A 414 -7.79 -6.03 -23.89
CA GLN A 414 -8.15 -7.07 -24.88
C GLN A 414 -7.38 -6.99 -26.23
N GLY A 415 -6.35 -6.16 -26.32
CA GLY A 415 -5.55 -5.98 -27.53
C GLY A 415 -4.64 -7.18 -27.84
N VAL A 416 -4.35 -7.41 -29.14
CA VAL A 416 -3.30 -8.34 -29.57
C VAL A 416 -1.94 -7.81 -29.10
N ARG A 417 -1.36 -8.46 -28.09
CA ARG A 417 -0.04 -8.14 -27.54
C ARG A 417 1.01 -9.09 -28.11
N LYS A 418 2.21 -8.56 -28.36
CA LYS A 418 3.39 -9.39 -28.64
C LYS A 418 4.44 -9.13 -27.57
N ILE A 419 4.86 -10.19 -26.91
CA ILE A 419 5.99 -10.17 -25.98
C ILE A 419 7.26 -10.29 -26.82
N VAL A 420 8.15 -9.32 -26.70
CA VAL A 420 9.43 -9.26 -27.42
C VAL A 420 10.56 -9.12 -26.42
N SER A 421 11.77 -9.55 -26.77
CA SER A 421 12.92 -9.30 -25.90
C SER A 421 13.26 -7.80 -25.85
N GLU A 422 13.68 -7.30 -24.69
CA GLU A 422 14.19 -5.92 -24.54
C GLU A 422 15.32 -5.65 -25.54
N SER A 423 16.23 -6.61 -25.75
CA SER A 423 17.34 -6.48 -26.69
C SER A 423 16.88 -6.24 -28.12
N SER A 424 15.87 -6.98 -28.61
CA SER A 424 15.33 -6.78 -29.97
C SER A 424 14.70 -5.39 -30.11
N LEU A 425 13.97 -4.95 -29.09
CA LEU A 425 13.31 -3.64 -29.07
C LEU A 425 14.32 -2.49 -29.06
N LEU A 426 15.38 -2.61 -28.24
CA LEU A 426 16.49 -1.65 -28.19
C LEU A 426 17.20 -1.53 -29.53
N ARG A 427 17.52 -2.65 -30.18
CA ARG A 427 18.17 -2.63 -31.50
C ARG A 427 17.31 -1.89 -32.54
N PHE A 428 16.00 -2.06 -32.49
CA PHE A 428 15.08 -1.32 -33.37
C PHE A 428 15.08 0.18 -33.06
N VAL A 429 14.86 0.57 -31.79
CA VAL A 429 14.80 1.99 -31.38
C VAL A 429 16.13 2.72 -31.62
N ASN A 430 17.26 2.05 -31.41
CA ASN A 430 18.60 2.59 -31.63
C ASN A 430 19.03 2.60 -33.11
N LYS A 431 18.16 2.20 -34.04
CA LYS A 431 18.44 2.07 -35.49
C LYS A 431 19.60 1.11 -35.81
N GLU A 432 19.77 0.08 -35.00
CA GLU A 432 20.72 -1.01 -35.30
C GLU A 432 20.10 -2.07 -36.23
N THR A 433 18.77 -2.06 -36.38
CA THR A 433 18.00 -2.89 -37.32
C THR A 433 16.75 -2.15 -37.78
N ASP A 434 16.40 -2.29 -39.06
CA ASP A 434 15.12 -1.81 -39.59
C ASP A 434 13.99 -2.86 -39.42
N ARG A 435 14.34 -4.08 -39.00
CA ARG A 435 13.37 -5.16 -38.78
C ARG A 435 12.57 -4.95 -37.51
N ARG A 436 11.27 -5.22 -37.59
CA ARG A 436 10.38 -5.11 -36.42
C ARG A 436 10.63 -6.28 -35.47
N PRO A 437 10.64 -6.06 -34.13
CA PRO A 437 11.05 -7.09 -33.16
C PRO A 437 10.27 -8.41 -33.21
N TRP A 438 9.02 -8.40 -33.69
CA TRP A 438 8.18 -9.60 -33.79
C TRP A 438 8.16 -10.26 -35.16
N GLU A 439 8.81 -9.70 -36.18
CA GLU A 439 8.96 -10.37 -37.48
C GLU A 439 9.76 -11.67 -37.36
N ASP A 440 10.56 -11.79 -36.29
CA ASP A 440 11.29 -12.99 -35.92
C ASP A 440 10.43 -14.02 -35.16
N LEU A 441 9.27 -13.63 -34.61
CA LEU A 441 8.43 -14.41 -33.68
C LEU A 441 7.34 -15.29 -34.37
N HIS A 442 7.55 -15.68 -35.63
CA HIS A 442 6.73 -16.57 -36.49
C HIS A 442 5.95 -15.90 -37.63
N ARG A 443 6.03 -16.52 -38.82
CA ARG A 443 5.56 -16.02 -40.13
C ARG A 443 4.04 -15.95 -40.34
N SER A 444 3.21 -16.49 -39.45
CA SER A 444 1.79 -16.73 -39.75
C SER A 444 0.83 -15.60 -39.36
N ASP A 445 1.28 -14.63 -38.56
CA ASP A 445 0.41 -13.56 -38.07
C ASP A 445 0.97 -12.20 -38.50
N SER A 446 0.56 -11.75 -39.70
CA SER A 446 1.03 -10.51 -40.32
C SER A 446 0.41 -9.25 -39.75
N ARG A 447 -0.43 -9.37 -38.70
CA ARG A 447 -1.08 -8.22 -38.08
C ARG A 447 -0.05 -7.46 -37.24
N THR A 448 0.08 -6.16 -37.52
CA THR A 448 0.82 -5.25 -36.66
C THR A 448 0.19 -5.31 -35.26
N PRO A 449 0.95 -5.68 -34.22
CA PRO A 449 0.41 -5.70 -32.87
C PRO A 449 0.07 -4.27 -32.47
N ARG A 450 -1.03 -4.12 -31.73
CA ARG A 450 -1.40 -2.83 -31.15
C ARG A 450 -0.41 -2.43 -30.05
N TYR A 451 0.06 -3.44 -29.31
CA TYR A 451 0.94 -3.27 -28.16
C TYR A 451 2.13 -4.22 -28.21
N VAL A 452 3.29 -3.73 -27.76
CA VAL A 452 4.54 -4.49 -27.66
C VAL A 452 5.05 -4.36 -26.25
N VAL A 453 5.27 -5.51 -25.60
CA VAL A 453 5.73 -5.57 -24.21
C VAL A 453 7.04 -6.36 -24.11
N THR A 454 7.91 -5.94 -23.21
CA THR A 454 9.18 -6.63 -22.92
C THR A 454 9.03 -7.73 -21.88
N ARG A 455 8.09 -7.54 -20.96
CA ARG A 455 7.66 -8.52 -19.98
C ARG A 455 6.17 -8.33 -19.72
N LYS A 456 5.50 -9.38 -19.26
CA LYS A 456 4.17 -9.22 -18.68
C LYS A 456 4.31 -8.34 -17.45
N TYR A 457 3.46 -7.32 -17.35
CA TYR A 457 3.26 -6.68 -16.08
C TYR A 457 2.53 -7.69 -15.22
N VAL A 458 3.23 -8.29 -14.28
CA VAL A 458 2.55 -8.88 -13.14
C VAL A 458 2.34 -7.68 -12.25
N ALA A 459 1.12 -7.14 -12.23
CA ALA A 459 0.73 -6.21 -11.19
C ALA A 459 1.26 -6.82 -9.91
N PRO A 460 2.05 -6.10 -9.10
CA PRO A 460 2.36 -6.57 -7.78
C PRO A 460 0.99 -6.92 -7.20
N GLY A 461 0.68 -8.21 -7.00
CA GLY A 461 -0.66 -8.62 -6.59
C GLY A 461 -1.03 -7.68 -5.45
N TRP A 462 -2.23 -7.11 -5.43
CA TRP A 462 -2.74 -6.16 -4.43
C TRP A 462 -2.13 -6.28 -3.01
N GLU A 463 -1.73 -7.49 -2.61
CA GLU A 463 -0.68 -7.80 -1.62
C GLU A 463 0.59 -6.89 -1.58
N TYR A 464 1.06 -6.22 -2.63
CA TYR A 464 2.31 -5.44 -2.64
C TYR A 464 2.11 -3.98 -2.25
N ALA A 465 0.88 -3.44 -2.37
CA ALA A 465 0.53 -2.20 -1.69
C ALA A 465 0.50 -2.40 -0.15
N HIS A 466 0.35 -3.65 0.31
CA HIS A 466 0.48 -4.04 1.72
C HIS A 466 1.85 -4.63 2.09
N ARG A 467 2.65 -5.18 1.16
CA ARG A 467 3.94 -5.85 1.47
C ARG A 467 5.17 -4.94 1.50
N THR A 468 5.02 -3.63 1.29
CA THR A 468 6.04 -2.70 1.77
C THR A 468 5.84 -2.43 3.26
N TYR A 469 6.54 -3.22 4.08
CA TYR A 469 6.71 -3.10 5.54
C TYR A 469 5.49 -3.49 6.40
N TYR A 470 5.47 -4.75 6.86
CA TYR A 470 4.73 -5.17 8.07
C TYR A 470 5.63 -5.01 9.31
N PRO A 471 5.28 -4.18 10.31
CA PRO A 471 5.77 -4.33 11.67
C PRO A 471 4.63 -4.75 12.61
N GLY A 472 4.72 -5.96 13.15
CA GLY A 472 4.11 -6.29 14.44
C GLY A 472 2.64 -6.70 14.43
N GLY A 473 2.39 -7.98 14.13
CA GLY A 473 1.35 -8.73 14.84
C GLY A 473 2.01 -9.50 16.01
N PRO A 474 1.36 -9.63 17.18
CA PRO A 474 1.90 -10.44 18.27
C PRO A 474 2.03 -11.91 17.82
N PRO A 475 3.11 -12.62 18.20
CA PRO A 475 3.27 -14.01 17.82
C PRO A 475 2.26 -14.86 18.58
N ASN A 476 1.45 -15.63 17.84
CA ASN A 476 0.75 -16.79 18.42
C ASN A 476 1.81 -17.76 18.95
N PHE A 477 1.87 -17.86 20.27
CA PHE A 477 2.67 -18.86 20.98
C PHE A 477 2.11 -20.24 20.65
N VAL A 478 2.79 -20.98 19.76
CA VAL A 478 2.64 -22.44 19.68
C VAL A 478 3.69 -23.05 20.59
N GLU A 479 3.30 -23.32 21.85
CA GLU A 479 4.06 -24.20 22.73
C GLU A 479 4.06 -25.61 22.15
N SER A 480 5.16 -25.99 21.52
CA SER A 480 5.39 -27.36 21.10
C SER A 480 5.75 -28.21 22.32
N THR A 481 4.73 -28.80 22.95
CA THR A 481 4.90 -29.98 23.80
C THR A 481 4.36 -31.19 23.06
N ALA A 482 5.27 -32.13 22.78
CA ALA A 482 4.94 -33.39 22.14
C ALA A 482 4.13 -34.27 23.12
N SER A 483 2.82 -34.37 22.90
CA SER A 483 1.98 -35.46 23.38
C SER A 483 0.93 -35.81 22.34
N SER A 484 0.92 -37.09 21.93
CA SER A 484 -0.13 -37.84 21.19
C SER A 484 -1.16 -37.02 20.39
N VAL A 485 -0.94 -36.98 19.07
CA VAL A 485 -1.92 -36.57 18.05
C VAL A 485 -3.03 -37.61 18.00
N ASP A 486 -4.22 -37.27 18.50
CA ASP A 486 -5.48 -37.99 18.30
C ASP A 486 -6.34 -37.22 17.28
N SER A 487 -6.70 -37.92 16.20
CA SER A 487 -7.81 -37.78 15.22
C SER A 487 -8.40 -36.44 14.72
N GLU A 488 -8.20 -35.27 15.32
CA GLU A 488 -8.94 -34.05 14.91
C GLU A 488 -8.24 -33.26 13.78
N ASP A 489 -6.91 -33.23 13.76
CA ASP A 489 -6.11 -32.56 12.72
C ASP A 489 -6.28 -33.14 11.30
N THR A 490 -6.78 -34.37 11.17
CA THR A 490 -6.98 -35.01 9.86
C THR A 490 -8.13 -34.42 9.06
N GLN A 491 -9.11 -33.76 9.70
CA GLN A 491 -10.29 -33.26 9.00
C GLN A 491 -10.03 -31.96 8.23
N HIS A 492 -9.16 -31.08 8.76
CA HIS A 492 -8.72 -29.89 8.03
C HIS A 492 -7.95 -30.25 6.75
N LEU A 493 -7.29 -31.42 6.74
CA LEU A 493 -6.55 -31.92 5.58
C LEU A 493 -7.46 -32.51 4.49
N GLU A 494 -8.68 -32.96 4.83
CA GLU A 494 -9.62 -33.57 3.87
C GLU A 494 -10.76 -32.63 3.43
N ALA A 495 -10.85 -31.42 4.00
CA ALA A 495 -11.88 -30.46 3.65
C ALA A 495 -11.79 -30.01 2.18
N PRO A 496 -12.92 -29.82 1.46
CA PRO A 496 -12.90 -29.31 0.11
C PRO A 496 -12.47 -27.84 0.08
N ASN A 497 -11.99 -27.40 -1.09
CA ASN A 497 -11.97 -25.97 -1.40
C ASN A 497 -13.32 -25.58 -2.00
N TRP A 498 -13.59 -24.29 -2.06
CA TRP A 498 -14.82 -23.73 -2.59
C TRP A 498 -14.56 -22.83 -3.78
N CYS A 499 -15.47 -22.89 -4.73
CA CYS A 499 -15.63 -21.88 -5.76
C CYS A 499 -17.02 -21.26 -5.64
N CYS A 500 -17.13 -20.00 -6.05
CA CYS A 500 -18.39 -19.28 -6.11
C CYS A 500 -18.55 -18.62 -7.49
N GLY A 501 -19.80 -18.43 -7.89
CA GLY A 501 -20.15 -17.90 -9.20
C GLY A 501 -21.48 -17.16 -9.17
N ARG A 502 -21.72 -16.34 -10.19
CA ARG A 502 -22.97 -15.59 -10.35
C ARG A 502 -23.62 -15.98 -11.66
N LEU A 503 -24.94 -16.08 -11.65
CA LEU A 503 -25.74 -16.25 -12.85
C LEU A 503 -26.72 -15.07 -12.95
N ALA A 504 -26.49 -14.20 -13.93
CA ALA A 504 -27.42 -13.14 -14.27
C ALA A 504 -28.34 -13.63 -15.40
N ARG A 505 -29.65 -13.63 -15.17
CA ARG A 505 -30.64 -13.81 -16.24
C ARG A 505 -31.13 -12.44 -16.69
N ARG A 506 -31.34 -12.28 -17.99
CA ARG A 506 -31.64 -10.98 -18.59
C ARG A 506 -32.93 -10.40 -17.99
N GLY A 507 -32.79 -9.36 -17.16
CA GLY A 507 -33.91 -8.67 -16.51
C GLY A 507 -34.33 -9.22 -15.14
N GLU A 508 -33.55 -10.12 -14.54
CA GLU A 508 -33.76 -10.68 -13.20
C GLU A 508 -32.57 -10.35 -12.28
N ALA A 509 -32.79 -10.41 -10.97
CA ALA A 509 -31.71 -10.42 -9.99
C ALA A 509 -30.69 -11.54 -10.29
N PHE A 510 -29.42 -11.29 -9.99
CA PHE A 510 -28.40 -12.32 -10.11
C PHE A 510 -28.57 -13.36 -9.00
N GLU A 511 -28.37 -14.62 -9.36
CA GLU A 511 -28.32 -15.76 -8.45
C GLU A 511 -26.85 -16.03 -8.08
N ILE A 512 -26.54 -16.15 -6.79
CA ILE A 512 -25.20 -16.50 -6.30
C ILE A 512 -25.16 -18.00 -6.05
N TYR A 513 -24.15 -18.67 -6.61
CA TYR A 513 -23.91 -20.09 -6.42
C TYR A 513 -22.55 -20.32 -5.79
N TYR A 514 -22.43 -21.41 -5.04
CA TYR A 514 -21.15 -21.97 -4.61
C TYR A 514 -21.14 -23.48 -4.82
N TRP A 515 -19.96 -24.06 -4.96
CA TRP A 515 -19.78 -25.51 -5.09
C TRP A 515 -18.41 -25.94 -4.55
N PRO A 516 -18.29 -27.17 -4.02
CA PRO A 516 -17.02 -27.71 -3.59
C PRO A 516 -16.15 -28.09 -4.80
N VAL A 517 -14.84 -27.93 -4.67
CA VAL A 517 -13.83 -28.31 -5.66
C VAL A 517 -12.64 -28.99 -4.99
N PRO A 518 -11.87 -29.83 -5.71
CA PRO A 518 -10.67 -30.44 -5.15
C PRO A 518 -9.65 -29.40 -4.67
N GLN A 519 -8.91 -29.71 -3.61
CA GLN A 519 -7.82 -28.87 -3.11
C GLN A 519 -6.79 -28.58 -4.23
N GLY A 520 -6.28 -27.36 -4.26
CA GLY A 520 -5.32 -26.91 -5.29
C GLY A 520 -5.96 -26.49 -6.62
N THR A 521 -7.29 -26.49 -6.73
CA THR A 521 -7.98 -25.91 -7.88
C THR A 521 -7.65 -24.40 -7.96
N PRO A 522 -7.07 -23.90 -9.07
CA PRO A 522 -6.72 -22.48 -9.20
C PRO A 522 -7.94 -21.58 -8.98
N GLY A 523 -7.80 -20.54 -8.16
CA GLY A 523 -8.88 -19.58 -7.87
C GLY A 523 -9.97 -20.08 -6.93
N SER A 524 -9.81 -21.27 -6.33
CA SER A 524 -10.62 -21.74 -5.20
C SER A 524 -10.08 -21.23 -3.87
N PHE A 525 -10.93 -21.15 -2.84
CA PHE A 525 -10.53 -20.78 -1.48
C PHE A 525 -10.79 -21.94 -0.50
N PRO A 526 -10.00 -22.09 0.57
CA PRO A 526 -10.16 -23.20 1.51
C PRO A 526 -11.45 -23.05 2.35
N THR A 527 -11.89 -24.16 2.97
CA THR A 527 -12.93 -24.12 4.00
C THR A 527 -12.36 -23.42 5.24
N GLU A 528 -12.90 -22.25 5.59
CA GLU A 528 -12.53 -21.50 6.79
C GLU A 528 -13.49 -21.79 7.95
N ASN A 529 -14.80 -21.81 7.64
CA ASN A 529 -15.86 -22.05 8.62
C ASN A 529 -16.57 -23.38 8.36
N TRP A 530 -17.15 -23.92 9.43
CA TRP A 530 -17.87 -25.18 9.46
C TRP A 530 -19.27 -24.96 10.02
N LYS A 531 -20.21 -25.79 9.58
CA LYS A 531 -21.54 -25.90 10.17
C LYS A 531 -21.52 -27.06 11.17
N PHE A 532 -21.71 -26.74 12.44
CA PHE A 532 -21.73 -27.70 13.54
C PHE A 532 -23.16 -28.05 13.88
N ILE A 533 -23.54 -29.32 13.77
CA ILE A 533 -24.84 -29.85 14.13
C ILE A 533 -24.66 -30.70 15.37
N HIS A 534 -25.08 -30.18 16.53
CA HIS A 534 -25.07 -30.92 17.78
C HIS A 534 -26.21 -31.95 17.78
N ARG A 535 -26.04 -33.06 18.51
CA ARG A 535 -26.99 -34.18 18.60
C ARG A 535 -28.34 -33.79 19.16
N SER A 536 -28.43 -32.65 19.86
CA SER A 536 -29.70 -32.05 20.29
C SER A 536 -30.50 -31.44 19.14
N GLY A 537 -29.92 -31.32 17.95
CA GLY A 537 -30.48 -30.67 16.77
C GLY A 537 -30.12 -29.18 16.66
N LEU A 538 -29.33 -28.63 17.60
CA LEU A 538 -28.83 -27.26 17.52
C LEU A 538 -27.77 -27.14 16.41
N VAL A 539 -27.76 -26.01 15.72
CA VAL A 539 -26.83 -25.73 14.63
C VAL A 539 -26.06 -24.44 14.95
N SER A 540 -24.74 -24.47 14.81
CA SER A 540 -23.88 -23.29 14.84
C SER A 540 -22.96 -23.24 13.62
N TYR A 541 -22.36 -22.09 13.36
CA TYR A 541 -21.35 -21.88 12.33
C TYR A 541 -20.13 -21.21 12.94
N GLY A 542 -18.95 -21.81 12.76
CA GLY A 542 -17.73 -21.27 13.34
C GLY A 542 -16.48 -22.02 12.89
N THR A 543 -15.35 -21.71 13.51
CA THR A 543 -14.07 -22.38 13.25
C THR A 543 -13.84 -23.58 14.16
N GLU A 544 -14.38 -23.56 15.37
CA GLU A 544 -14.16 -24.57 16.41
C GLU A 544 -15.50 -24.94 17.07
N PRO A 545 -15.93 -26.22 17.05
CA PRO A 545 -17.24 -26.61 17.60
C PRO A 545 -17.37 -26.37 19.11
N LEU A 546 -16.27 -26.48 19.86
CA LEU A 546 -16.26 -26.33 21.31
C LEU A 546 -16.52 -24.89 21.77
N GLU A 547 -16.45 -23.90 20.87
CA GLU A 547 -16.83 -22.52 21.16
C GLU A 547 -18.35 -22.38 21.39
N ASP A 548 -19.14 -23.19 20.68
CA ASP A 548 -20.61 -23.14 20.72
C ASP A 548 -21.24 -24.30 21.50
N PHE A 549 -20.56 -25.45 21.55
CA PHE A 549 -21.04 -26.67 22.17
C PHE A 549 -19.94 -27.27 23.07
N GLU A 550 -19.95 -26.91 24.36
CA GLU A 550 -18.95 -27.38 25.33
C GLU A 550 -18.89 -28.92 25.45
N ASP A 551 -19.98 -29.62 25.13
CA ASP A 551 -20.12 -31.07 25.15
C ASP A 551 -20.00 -31.74 23.77
N TRP A 552 -19.40 -31.05 22.79
CA TRP A 552 -19.21 -31.57 21.43
C TRP A 552 -18.44 -32.89 21.41
N ASP A 553 -19.07 -33.94 20.88
CA ASP A 553 -18.53 -35.27 20.67
C ASP A 553 -19.17 -35.95 19.45
N ARG A 554 -18.34 -36.24 18.45
CA ARG A 554 -18.77 -36.92 17.22
C ARG A 554 -19.20 -38.37 17.46
N GLU A 555 -18.57 -39.06 18.39
CA GLU A 555 -18.91 -40.45 18.69
C GLU A 555 -20.32 -40.54 19.30
N GLU A 556 -20.78 -39.47 19.94
CA GLU A 556 -22.10 -39.36 20.53
C GLU A 556 -23.16 -38.71 19.61
N GLY A 557 -22.79 -38.42 18.35
CA GLY A 557 -23.73 -38.07 17.28
C GLY A 557 -23.62 -36.65 16.72
N ASP A 558 -22.62 -35.86 17.12
CA ASP A 558 -22.40 -34.52 16.60
C ASP A 558 -21.73 -34.53 15.22
N VAL A 559 -22.10 -33.59 14.33
CA VAL A 559 -21.68 -33.59 12.92
C VAL A 559 -21.15 -32.23 12.50
N ALA A 560 -19.93 -32.19 11.96
CA ALA A 560 -19.35 -30.99 11.33
C ALA A 560 -19.41 -31.10 9.80
N GLU A 561 -20.06 -30.13 9.15
CA GLU A 561 -20.17 -30.02 7.68
C GLU A 561 -19.33 -28.83 7.18
N ALA A 562 -18.47 -29.05 6.19
CA ALA A 562 -17.70 -27.97 5.57
C ALA A 562 -18.64 -27.01 4.83
N VAL A 563 -18.42 -25.70 4.94
CA VAL A 563 -19.22 -24.66 4.27
C VAL A 563 -18.33 -23.60 3.60
N PRO A 564 -18.81 -22.89 2.57
CA PRO A 564 -18.02 -21.86 1.89
C PRO A 564 -17.95 -20.54 2.67
N PHE A 565 -18.62 -20.43 3.82
CA PHE A 565 -18.91 -19.14 4.47
C PHE A 565 -17.71 -18.55 5.21
N GLY A 566 -16.67 -18.15 4.48
CA GLY A 566 -15.47 -17.49 5.03
C GLY A 566 -15.33 -16.02 4.59
N ALA A 567 -14.20 -15.41 4.93
CA ALA A 567 -13.88 -14.03 4.57
C ALA A 567 -13.94 -13.83 3.05
N MET A 568 -13.35 -14.75 2.28
CA MET A 568 -13.35 -14.72 0.81
C MET A 568 -14.76 -14.78 0.21
N PHE A 569 -15.65 -15.60 0.76
CA PHE A 569 -17.03 -15.69 0.27
C PHE A 569 -17.83 -14.44 0.66
N SER A 570 -17.63 -13.91 1.87
CA SER A 570 -18.23 -12.66 2.32
C SER A 570 -17.81 -11.48 1.44
N GLU A 571 -16.51 -11.35 1.14
CA GLU A 571 -16.00 -10.36 0.19
C GLU A 571 -16.60 -10.56 -1.21
N PHE A 572 -16.68 -11.79 -1.69
CA PHE A 572 -17.33 -12.09 -2.97
C PHE A 572 -18.80 -11.65 -2.98
N VAL A 573 -19.54 -11.80 -1.90
CA VAL A 573 -20.92 -11.32 -1.81
C VAL A 573 -20.97 -9.78 -1.70
N LYS A 574 -20.13 -9.17 -0.85
CA LYS A 574 -20.10 -7.73 -0.55
C LYS A 574 -19.60 -6.85 -1.69
N ALA A 575 -18.60 -7.30 -2.45
CA ALA A 575 -17.95 -6.54 -3.52
C ALA A 575 -18.91 -6.04 -4.63
N ARG A 576 -20.19 -6.47 -4.64
CA ARG A 576 -21.20 -6.02 -5.62
C ARG A 576 -22.33 -5.16 -5.08
N ALA A 577 -22.49 -5.00 -3.76
CA ALA A 577 -23.45 -3.99 -3.25
C ALA A 577 -23.09 -2.57 -3.75
N GLN A 578 -21.83 -2.37 -4.15
CA GLN A 578 -21.29 -1.09 -4.57
C GLN A 578 -21.20 -0.92 -6.10
N ASP A 579 -21.43 -1.96 -6.91
CA ASP A 579 -21.05 -1.99 -8.34
C ASP A 579 -22.23 -2.23 -9.30
N ASN A 580 -23.30 -1.45 -9.10
CA ASN A 580 -24.61 -1.66 -9.75
C ASN A 580 -24.69 -1.24 -11.23
N GLU A 581 -23.61 -0.83 -11.91
CA GLU A 581 -23.74 -0.24 -13.25
C GLU A 581 -22.85 -0.76 -14.39
N ARG A 582 -21.94 -1.75 -14.25
CA ARG A 582 -21.28 -2.33 -15.45
C ARG A 582 -20.62 -3.71 -15.25
N HIS A 583 -20.94 -4.59 -16.21
CA HIS A 583 -20.19 -5.75 -16.72
C HIS A 583 -20.26 -7.05 -15.88
N ASP A 584 -20.95 -8.03 -16.47
CA ASP A 584 -21.21 -9.35 -15.94
C ASP A 584 -19.97 -10.26 -16.00
N PHE A 585 -19.42 -10.59 -14.83
CA PHE A 585 -18.60 -11.79 -14.67
C PHE A 585 -19.53 -13.02 -14.63
N SER A 586 -19.69 -13.68 -15.77
CA SER A 586 -20.40 -14.96 -15.85
C SER A 586 -19.45 -16.12 -15.59
N ILE A 587 -20.01 -17.23 -15.11
CA ILE A 587 -19.39 -18.57 -14.91
C ILE A 587 -18.43 -19.00 -16.06
N GLY A 588 -18.55 -18.44 -17.27
CA GLY A 588 -17.72 -18.78 -18.43
C GLY A 588 -16.23 -18.46 -18.32
N GLN A 589 -15.81 -17.45 -17.55
CA GLN A 589 -14.38 -17.08 -17.47
C GLN A 589 -13.52 -18.09 -16.70
N PHE A 590 -14.10 -18.86 -15.79
CA PHE A 590 -13.37 -19.91 -15.06
C PHE A 590 -13.24 -21.23 -15.86
N PHE A 591 -14.13 -21.48 -16.84
CA PHE A 591 -14.17 -22.74 -17.59
C PHE A 591 -13.66 -22.67 -19.02
N GLY A 592 -13.06 -21.55 -19.45
CA GLY A 592 -12.50 -21.42 -20.80
C GLY A 592 -13.54 -21.58 -21.93
N ALA A 593 -14.82 -21.36 -21.65
CA ALA A 593 -15.90 -21.45 -22.62
C ALA A 593 -16.14 -20.09 -23.30
N SER A 594 -16.34 -20.13 -24.62
CA SER A 594 -16.64 -18.97 -25.47
C SER A 594 -17.94 -18.27 -25.04
N TRP A 595 -17.95 -16.94 -25.14
CA TRP A 595 -19.04 -16.02 -24.77
C TRP A 595 -20.35 -16.16 -25.57
N ASP A 596 -20.44 -17.10 -26.51
CA ASP A 596 -21.61 -17.26 -27.40
C ASP A 596 -22.69 -18.23 -26.86
N LEU A 597 -22.58 -18.69 -25.61
CA LEU A 597 -23.58 -19.59 -25.03
C LEU A 597 -24.79 -18.79 -24.51
N ASN A 598 -25.98 -19.16 -25.01
CA ASN A 598 -27.26 -18.69 -24.50
C ASN A 598 -27.34 -18.99 -22.98
N PRO A 599 -27.78 -18.08 -22.10
CA PRO A 599 -27.96 -18.35 -20.67
C PRO A 599 -28.81 -19.61 -20.39
N ALA A 600 -29.71 -19.98 -21.30
CA ALA A 600 -30.48 -21.22 -21.23
C ALA A 600 -29.65 -22.51 -21.48
N GLN A 601 -28.38 -22.39 -21.85
CA GLN A 601 -27.43 -23.49 -22.13
C GLN A 601 -26.29 -23.56 -21.10
N LEU A 602 -26.25 -22.65 -20.11
CA LEU A 602 -25.32 -22.74 -18.99
C LEU A 602 -25.77 -23.87 -18.08
N VAL A 603 -24.97 -24.93 -18.03
CA VAL A 603 -25.12 -26.03 -17.08
C VAL A 603 -24.36 -25.63 -15.81
N LEU A 604 -25.05 -25.56 -14.67
CA LEU A 604 -24.41 -25.33 -13.39
C LEU A 604 -23.43 -26.47 -13.08
N PRO A 605 -22.30 -26.20 -12.40
CA PRO A 605 -21.41 -27.26 -11.94
C PRO A 605 -22.15 -28.29 -11.09
N ASP A 606 -21.74 -29.55 -11.18
CA ASP A 606 -22.24 -30.60 -10.29
C ASP A 606 -21.95 -30.19 -8.83
N GLY A 607 -22.99 -30.18 -8.00
CA GLY A 607 -22.88 -29.74 -6.60
C GLY A 607 -23.02 -28.24 -6.38
N ALA A 608 -23.40 -27.45 -7.38
CA ALA A 608 -23.71 -26.03 -7.19
C ALA A 608 -24.98 -25.83 -6.36
N VAL A 609 -24.83 -25.08 -5.26
CA VAL A 609 -25.90 -24.71 -4.34
C VAL A 609 -26.19 -23.22 -4.51
N LEU A 610 -27.47 -22.87 -4.62
CA LEU A 610 -27.92 -21.49 -4.65
C LEU A 610 -27.81 -20.90 -3.23
N TYR A 611 -27.05 -19.83 -3.08
CA TYR A 611 -26.94 -19.08 -1.83
C TYR A 611 -28.08 -18.08 -1.66
N SER A 612 -28.25 -17.16 -2.63
CA SER A 612 -29.27 -16.11 -2.55
C SER A 612 -29.71 -15.60 -3.92
N ARG A 613 -30.90 -14.98 -3.92
CA ARG A 613 -31.45 -14.17 -5.02
C ARG A 613 -31.45 -12.71 -4.56
N ALA A 614 -30.90 -11.80 -5.35
CA ALA A 614 -30.75 -10.39 -4.97
C ALA A 614 -32.08 -9.61 -4.78
N ASP A 615 -33.25 -10.23 -4.96
CA ASP A 615 -34.56 -9.63 -4.70
C ASP A 615 -35.01 -9.75 -3.23
N ASP A 616 -34.24 -10.44 -2.38
CA ASP A 616 -34.53 -10.61 -0.95
C ASP A 616 -33.52 -9.79 -0.12
N PRO A 617 -33.82 -8.53 0.22
CA PRO A 617 -32.96 -7.73 1.06
C PRO A 617 -33.08 -8.26 2.50
N PHE A 618 -32.22 -9.20 2.87
CA PHE A 618 -31.98 -9.45 4.28
C PHE A 618 -31.15 -8.30 4.84
N ASP A 619 -31.73 -7.63 5.83
CA ASP A 619 -31.06 -6.77 6.79
C ASP A 619 -29.87 -7.54 7.39
N PHE A 620 -28.66 -7.09 7.07
CA PHE A 620 -27.47 -7.48 7.79
C PHE A 620 -27.31 -6.49 8.94
N ASP A 621 -28.00 -6.73 10.05
CA ASP A 621 -27.57 -6.19 11.34
C ASP A 621 -26.40 -7.05 11.83
N GLU A 622 -25.21 -6.44 11.95
CA GLU A 622 -23.98 -7.11 12.41
C GLU A 622 -24.05 -7.58 13.88
N GLU A 623 -25.18 -7.39 14.59
CA GLU A 623 -25.38 -7.81 15.99
C GLU A 623 -25.93 -9.24 16.18
N GLU A 624 -26.51 -9.91 15.17
CA GLU A 624 -27.04 -11.28 15.35
C GLU A 624 -26.00 -12.40 15.17
N GLY A 625 -24.72 -12.05 14.95
CA GLY A 625 -23.61 -13.00 14.86
C GLY A 625 -23.17 -13.64 16.19
N SER A 626 -23.83 -13.36 17.32
CA SER A 626 -23.48 -13.93 18.64
C SER A 626 -24.63 -14.55 19.43
N SER A 627 -25.82 -14.73 18.85
CA SER A 627 -26.87 -15.57 19.47
C SER A 627 -27.98 -15.90 18.48
N MET A 628 -27.78 -16.91 17.63
CA MET A 628 -28.83 -17.45 16.77
C MET A 628 -29.54 -18.63 17.46
N TYR A 629 -30.39 -18.37 18.46
CA TYR A 629 -31.36 -19.35 18.97
C TYR A 629 -32.71 -19.13 18.27
N GLY A 630 -32.96 -19.86 17.18
CA GLY A 630 -34.22 -19.78 16.43
C GLY A 630 -34.65 -21.13 15.85
N TYR A 631 -35.77 -21.65 16.34
CA TYR A 631 -36.46 -22.85 15.83
C TYR A 631 -36.84 -22.71 14.35
N LEU A 632 -36.42 -23.67 13.51
CA LEU A 632 -37.02 -23.88 12.18
C LEU A 632 -38.26 -24.80 12.27
N PRO A 633 -39.29 -24.57 11.43
CA PRO A 633 -40.55 -25.27 11.50
C PRO A 633 -40.50 -26.65 10.83
N ASP A 634 -41.34 -27.52 11.39
CA ASP A 634 -41.61 -28.91 11.03
C ASP A 634 -41.82 -29.12 9.52
N SER A 635 -41.01 -30.00 8.92
CA SER A 635 -41.22 -30.50 7.57
C SER A 635 -42.20 -31.67 7.61
N GLY A 636 -43.45 -31.43 7.23
CA GLY A 636 -44.44 -32.50 7.05
C GLY A 636 -45.70 -32.06 6.29
N GLU A 637 -45.78 -32.47 5.01
CA GLU A 637 -46.92 -33.17 4.37
C GLU A 637 -47.04 -32.85 2.86
N ASP A 638 -46.77 -33.87 2.05
CA ASP A 638 -47.45 -34.34 0.84
C ASP A 638 -47.96 -33.33 -0.23
N LEU A 639 -47.21 -33.21 -1.35
CA LEU A 639 -47.54 -33.73 -2.71
C LEU A 639 -46.60 -33.17 -3.79
#